data_AF-I4YS97-F1
#
_entry.id   AF-I4YS97-F1
#
_cell.length_a   1.000
_cell.length_b   1.000
_cell.length_c   1.000
_cell.angle_alpha   90.00
_cell.angle_beta   90.00
_cell.angle_gamma   90.00
#
_symmetry.space_group_name_H-M   'P 1'
#
loop_
_entity.id
_entity.type
_entity.pdbx_description
1 polymer ?
#
loop_
_entity_poly.entity_id
_entity_poly.type
_entity_poly.pdbx_seq_one_letter_code
_entity_poly.pdbx_strand_id
1 'polypeptide(L)'
;MAKPSKLLHAYERMVAAEKAKQRLMPERLVTLVADKPWIKAVSKHSQARQAFLEAAIDFCRSEKAKVPRASHTTTAKQAIKTTPQEVHVP
;
A
#
# COMPACT_ATOMS: atom_id res chain seq x y z
N MET A 1 10.12 -5.88 -7.67
CA MET A 1 9.87 -4.54 -7.07
C MET A 1 8.52 -4.02 -7.55
N ALA A 2 7.60 -3.68 -6.64
CA ALA A 2 6.34 -3.03 -7.01
C ALA A 2 6.62 -1.60 -7.47
N LYS A 3 6.24 -1.27 -8.70
CA LYS A 3 6.51 0.05 -9.30
C LYS A 3 5.40 1.02 -8.87
N PRO A 4 5.69 2.18 -8.24
CA PRO A 4 4.70 3.19 -7.86
C PRO A 4 3.78 3.61 -9.02
N SER A 5 4.29 3.53 -10.25
CA SER A 5 3.53 3.77 -11.47
C SER A 5 2.31 2.88 -11.65
N LYS A 6 2.33 1.64 -11.14
CA LYS A 6 1.17 0.73 -11.22
C LYS A 6 0.01 1.20 -10.34
N LEU A 7 0.31 1.73 -9.15
CA LEU A 7 -0.71 2.26 -8.24
C LEU A 7 -1.33 3.55 -8.79
N LEU A 8 -0.49 4.46 -9.28
CA LEU A 8 -0.94 5.69 -9.92
C LEU A 8 -1.84 5.40 -11.13
N HIS A 9 -1.43 4.47 -11.99
CA HIS A 9 -2.22 4.11 -13.16
C HIS A 9 -3.55 3.42 -12.78
N ALA A 10 -3.58 2.60 -11.72
CA ALA A 10 -4.82 2.03 -11.22
C ALA A 10 -5.78 3.10 -10.69
N TYR A 11 -5.25 4.10 -9.97
CA TYR A 11 -6.01 5.24 -9.48
C TYR A 11 -6.62 6.08 -10.62
N GLU A 12 -5.83 6.42 -11.65
CA GLU A 12 -6.31 7.16 -12.82
C GLU A 12 -7.48 6.47 -13.52
N ARG A 13 -7.39 5.14 -13.69
CA ARG A 13 -8.46 4.33 -14.28
C ARG A 13 -9.73 4.32 -13.42
N MET A 14 -9.58 4.25 -12.10
CA MET A 14 -10.71 4.33 -11.17
C MET A 14 -11.43 5.68 -11.29
N VAL A 15 -10.68 6.79 -11.31
CA VAL A 15 -11.24 8.14 -11.44
C VAL A 15 -11.94 8.33 -12.79
N ALA A 16 -11.36 7.83 -13.87
CA ALA A 16 -11.98 7.88 -15.20
C ALA A 16 -13.29 7.08 -15.24
N ALA A 17 -13.33 5.90 -14.61
CA ALA A 17 -14.52 5.07 -14.52
C ALA A 17 -15.62 5.72 -13.67
N GLU A 18 -15.28 6.37 -12.55
CA GLU A 18 -16.25 7.08 -11.70
C GLU A 18 -16.87 8.28 -12.43
N LYS A 19 -16.06 9.04 -13.18
CA LYS A 19 -16.57 10.13 -14.03
C LYS A 19 -17.51 9.61 -15.12
N ALA A 20 -17.18 8.48 -15.75
CA ALA A 20 -18.03 7.86 -16.78
C ALA A 20 -19.35 7.35 -16.19
N LYS A 21 -19.31 6.77 -14.99
CA LYS A 21 -20.49 6.40 -14.22
C LYS A 21 -21.34 7.65 -13.96
N GLN A 22 -20.83 8.68 -13.30
CA GLN A 22 -21.59 9.91 -12.98
C GLN A 22 -22.30 10.53 -14.20
N ARG A 23 -21.67 10.54 -15.37
CA ARG A 23 -22.29 11.07 -16.61
C ARG A 23 -23.51 10.27 -17.07
N LEU A 24 -23.53 8.97 -16.81
CA LEU A 24 -24.60 8.06 -17.16
C LEU A 24 -25.58 7.86 -16.01
N MET A 25 -25.41 8.58 -14.89
CA MET A 25 -26.29 8.46 -13.73
C MET A 25 -27.67 8.98 -14.12
N PRO A 26 -28.71 8.13 -14.15
CA PRO A 26 -30.06 8.60 -14.44
C PRO A 26 -30.49 9.56 -13.32
N GLU A 27 -31.15 10.68 -13.65
CA GLU A 27 -31.73 11.60 -12.64
C GLU A 27 -32.70 10.89 -11.69
N ARG A 28 -33.21 9.75 -12.14
CA ARG A 28 -34.23 8.98 -11.47
C ARG A 28 -33.99 7.51 -11.77
N LEU A 29 -33.61 6.72 -10.76
CA LEU A 29 -33.79 5.27 -10.71
C LEU A 29 -35.31 4.92 -10.68
N VAL A 30 -36.12 5.53 -11.55
CA VAL A 30 -37.60 5.50 -11.52
C VAL A 30 -38.18 4.64 -12.62
N THR A 31 -37.41 4.30 -13.66
CA THR A 31 -37.86 3.27 -14.58
C THR A 31 -37.36 1.93 -14.06
N LEU A 32 -38.28 0.99 -13.78
CA LEU A 32 -38.02 -0.41 -13.42
C LEU A 32 -37.32 -1.19 -14.55
N VAL A 33 -36.64 -0.50 -15.46
CA VAL A 33 -35.96 -1.03 -16.64
C VAL A 33 -34.47 -0.93 -16.38
N ALA A 34 -33.79 -2.08 -16.48
CA ALA A 34 -32.34 -2.16 -16.36
C ALA A 34 -31.65 -1.30 -17.43
N ASP A 35 -31.09 -0.16 -17.01
CA ASP A 35 -30.25 0.69 -17.87
C ASP A 35 -28.91 -0.02 -18.12
N LYS A 36 -28.82 -0.69 -19.28
CA LYS A 36 -27.64 -1.47 -19.70
C LYS A 36 -26.36 -0.61 -19.72
N PRO A 37 -26.34 0.61 -20.30
CA PRO A 37 -25.20 1.52 -20.21
C PRO A 37 -24.75 1.82 -18.77
N TRP A 38 -25.67 2.16 -17.88
CA TRP A 38 -25.38 2.45 -16.46
C TRP A 38 -24.82 1.22 -15.75
N ILE A 39 -25.44 0.06 -15.92
CA ILE A 39 -24.98 -1.21 -15.32
C ILE A 39 -23.57 -1.54 -15.79
N LYS A 40 -23.27 -1.36 -17.08
CA LYS A 40 -21.92 -1.58 -17.62
C LYS A 40 -20.91 -0.58 -17.03
N ALA A 41 -21.31 0.67 -16.80
CA ALA A 41 -20.46 1.68 -16.17
C ALA A 41 -20.17 1.35 -14.69
N VAL A 42 -21.20 0.94 -13.94
CA VAL A 42 -21.06 0.47 -12.54
C VAL A 42 -20.15 -0.76 -12.47
N SER A 43 -20.36 -1.74 -13.35
CA SER A 43 -19.52 -2.94 -13.43
C SER A 43 -18.04 -2.61 -13.66
N LYS A 44 -17.75 -1.73 -14.63
CA LYS A 44 -16.38 -1.25 -14.91
C LYS A 44 -15.78 -0.50 -13.73
N HIS A 45 -16.55 0.35 -13.05
CA HIS A 45 -16.09 1.05 -11.87
C HIS A 45 -15.73 0.07 -10.74
N SER A 46 -16.58 -0.93 -10.47
CA SER A 46 -16.31 -1.97 -9.47
C SER A 46 -15.04 -2.76 -9.78
N GLN A 47 -14.81 -3.15 -11.03
CA GLN A 47 -13.57 -3.81 -11.46
C GLN A 47 -12.34 -2.92 -11.26
N ALA A 48 -12.43 -1.64 -11.64
CA ALA A 48 -11.33 -0.69 -11.48
C ALA A 48 -11.00 -0.45 -9.99
N ARG A 49 -12.02 -0.35 -9.13
CA ARG A 49 -11.87 -0.23 -7.68
C ARG A 49 -11.19 -1.46 -7.08
N GLN A 50 -11.61 -2.66 -7.49
CA GLN A 50 -10.99 -3.91 -7.04
C GLN A 50 -9.51 -3.97 -7.41
N ALA A 51 -9.18 -3.67 -8.67
CA ALA A 51 -7.79 -3.63 -9.14
C ALA A 51 -6.94 -2.58 -8.41
N PHE A 52 -7.52 -1.43 -8.05
CA PHE A 52 -6.86 -0.42 -7.24
C PHE A 52 -6.56 -0.92 -5.81
N LEU A 53 -7.53 -1.57 -5.16
CA LEU A 53 -7.36 -2.13 -3.82
C LEU A 53 -6.28 -3.22 -3.80
N GLU A 54 -6.28 -4.11 -4.78
CA GLU A 54 -5.23 -5.13 -4.93
C GLU A 54 -3.85 -4.50 -5.09
N ALA A 55 -3.72 -3.51 -5.98
CA ALA A 55 -2.47 -2.79 -6.17
C ALA A 55 -2.00 -2.05 -4.90
N ALA A 56 -2.93 -1.48 -4.12
CA ALA A 56 -2.63 -0.81 -2.86
C ALA A 56 -2.18 -1.81 -1.78
N ILE A 57 -2.82 -2.97 -1.68
CA ILE A 57 -2.41 -4.04 -0.77
C ILE A 57 -1.01 -4.54 -1.11
N ASP A 58 -0.74 -4.79 -2.39
CA ASP A 58 0.58 -5.24 -2.85
C ASP A 58 1.67 -4.20 -2.60
N PHE A 59 1.35 -2.92 -2.83
CA PHE A 59 2.25 -1.83 -2.49
C PHE A 59 2.58 -1.82 -1.00
N CYS A 60 1.56 -1.83 -0.13
CA CYS A 60 1.73 -1.86 1.32
C CYS A 60 2.53 -3.09 1.80
N ARG A 61 2.30 -4.27 1.21
CA ARG A 61 3.10 -5.48 1.50
C ARG A 61 4.55 -5.30 1.09
N SER A 62 4.80 -4.74 -0.09
CA SER A 62 6.16 -4.49 -0.59
C SER A 62 6.91 -3.46 0.25
N GLU A 63 6.24 -2.44 0.79
CA GLU A 63 6.84 -1.46 1.69
C GLU A 63 7.14 -2.08 3.07
N LYS A 64 6.24 -2.89 3.62
CA LYS A 64 6.50 -3.62 4.88
C LYS A 64 7.66 -4.61 4.76
N ALA A 65 7.81 -5.27 3.61
CA ALA A 65 8.92 -6.18 3.35
C ALA A 65 10.29 -5.49 3.20
N LYS A 66 10.30 -4.16 2.96
CA LYS A 66 11.53 -3.37 2.88
C LYS A 66 12.07 -2.93 4.23
N VAL A 67 11.30 -3.06 5.32
CA VAL A 67 11.84 -2.85 6.66
C VAL A 67 12.70 -4.08 6.96
N PRO A 68 14.04 -3.97 6.94
CA PRO A 68 14.85 -5.07 7.45
C PRO A 68 14.46 -5.18 8.92
N ARG A 69 14.06 -6.38 9.37
CA ARG A 69 14.16 -6.70 10.80
C ARG A 69 15.58 -6.29 11.18
N ALA A 70 15.71 -5.22 11.95
CA ALA A 70 16.97 -4.86 12.54
C ALA A 70 17.43 -6.12 13.28
N SER A 71 18.43 -6.78 12.71
CA SER A 71 19.09 -7.92 13.31
C SER A 71 19.52 -7.44 14.68
N HIS A 72 18.86 -7.95 15.71
CA HIS A 72 19.27 -7.80 17.10
C HIS A 72 20.63 -8.50 17.26
N THR A 73 21.70 -7.86 16.84
CA THR A 73 23.02 -8.09 17.42
C THR A 73 23.08 -7.22 18.66
N THR A 74 22.55 -7.76 19.76
CA THR A 74 22.95 -7.37 21.12
C THR A 74 24.46 -7.55 21.21
N THR A 75 25.21 -6.49 20.93
CA THR A 75 26.62 -6.41 21.31
C THR A 75 26.66 -6.47 22.83
N ALA A 76 27.06 -7.63 23.34
CA ALA A 76 27.28 -7.87 24.75
C ALA A 76 28.17 -6.75 25.32
N LYS A 77 27.74 -6.18 26.45
CA LYS A 77 28.54 -5.27 27.28
C LYS A 77 29.95 -5.86 27.43
N GLN A 78 30.96 -5.19 26.86
CA GLN A 78 32.34 -5.47 27.22
C GLN A 78 32.49 -5.10 28.70
N ALA A 79 32.74 -6.12 29.52
CA ALA A 79 33.06 -5.94 30.92
C ALA A 79 34.35 -5.10 31.02
N ILE A 80 34.25 -4.02 31.78
CA ILE A 80 35.32 -3.11 32.12
C ILE A 80 36.40 -3.93 32.85
N LYS A 81 37.56 -4.15 32.23
CA LYS A 81 38.77 -4.60 32.94
C LYS A 81 39.39 -3.38 33.62
N THR A 82 38.96 -3.11 34.85
CA THR A 82 39.69 -2.23 35.76
C THR A 82 40.78 -3.07 36.42
N THR A 83 42.04 -2.80 36.12
CA THR A 83 43.17 -3.24 36.95
C THR A 83 44.22 -2.14 36.92
N PRO A 84 44.28 -1.27 37.95
CA PRO A 84 45.40 -0.37 38.12
C PRO A 84 46.47 -1.05 38.98
N GLN A 85 47.64 -1.24 38.35
CA GLN A 85 49.00 -1.12 38.89
C GLN A 85 49.26 -1.52 40.35
N GLU A 86 49.98 -2.63 40.49
CA GLU A 86 50.84 -2.92 41.64
C GLU A 86 52.05 -1.96 41.58
N VAL A 87 52.15 -1.06 42.56
CA VAL A 87 53.29 -0.16 42.74
C VAL A 87 54.36 -0.90 43.54
N HIS A 88 55.44 -1.29 42.87
CA HIS A 88 56.68 -1.76 43.50
C HIS A 88 57.65 -0.59 43.62
N VAL A 89 58.08 -0.27 44.85
CA VAL A 89 59.22 0.62 45.13
C VAL A 89 60.01 0.00 46.30
N PRO A 90 61.35 -0.06 46.23
CA PRO A 90 62.23 -0.83 47.12
C PRO A 90 62.29 -0.38 48.59
#